data_AF-A0A7R9XPH1-F1
#
_entry.id   AF-A0A7R9XPH1-F1
#
_cell.length_a   1.000
_cell.length_b   1.000
_cell.length_c   1.000
_cell.angle_alpha   90.00
_cell.angle_beta   90.00
_cell.angle_gamma   90.00
#
_symmetry.space_group_name_H-M   'P 1'
#
loop_
_entity.id
_entity.type
_entity.pdbx_description
1 polymer ?
#
loop_
_entity_poly.entity_id
_entity_poly.type
_entity_poly.pdbx_seq_one_letter_code
_entity_poly.pdbx_strand_id
1 'polypeptide(L)'
;GETWQKTPAPATDAEGVKYACAEDEFDCERYGLHLHGAVDWDTSEDWNGRLGGVYTRSSAPGVIISTGNVGDAVITDEPARVNTYISRDGGATWIESKKGAYIYDFGNRGGLLVVAKQFMPVDVIEYSLNEGKSWSTLKLANSIFVHNIRVDPSSKGHVFIIHGMTAESVHADPNRGSYFVVDFDEIISGGKVCGAADYEMWSPAAPGSHGCLMGQKYELKRRKLDVECFNDEDFDRAYTIVGTCECSRVFDTECDYGTERVYNVPNASQWPHCAPSDNVNTQCAALNHKPPTPSSNLRIISGDKCTSPGAALGDDGPRRRGHHRGRMFVHFIMLLAFLGVAAYGAMYVHANYDLGTLSTTVPNAARNAINGAYEKFQDTFGKREQATPPGYFEPLGDFAAEDEI
;
A
#
# COMPACT_ATOMS: atom_id res chain seq x y z
N GLY A 1 0.58 -7.71 3.42
CA GLY A 1 -0.18 -8.97 3.27
C GLY A 1 0.00 -9.89 4.46
N GLU A 2 -0.03 -9.36 5.68
CA GLU A 2 0.14 -10.13 6.92
C GLU A 2 -1.12 -10.94 7.24
N THR A 3 -2.27 -10.27 7.24
CA THR A 3 -3.59 -10.87 7.45
C THR A 3 -4.39 -10.87 6.16
N TRP A 4 -5.12 -11.96 5.93
CA TRP A 4 -6.07 -12.10 4.85
C TRP A 4 -7.44 -12.43 5.42
N GLN A 5 -8.47 -11.92 4.76
CA GLN A 5 -9.85 -12.24 5.07
C GLN A 5 -10.59 -12.53 3.76
N LYS A 6 -11.70 -13.25 3.87
CA LYS A 6 -12.59 -13.48 2.73
C LYS A 6 -13.22 -12.16 2.32
N THR A 7 -13.42 -11.99 1.01
CA THR A 7 -14.17 -10.85 0.49
C THR A 7 -15.63 -11.01 0.92
N PRO A 8 -16.22 -10.03 1.63
CA PRO A 8 -17.58 -10.15 2.10
C PRO A 8 -18.54 -10.15 0.90
N ALA A 9 -19.53 -11.05 0.94
CA ALA A 9 -20.63 -11.00 -0.02
C ALA A 9 -21.45 -9.71 0.19
N PRO A 10 -21.92 -9.07 -0.89
CA PRO A 10 -22.93 -8.02 -0.78
C PRO A 10 -24.18 -8.51 -0.06
N ALA A 11 -24.93 -7.60 0.56
CA ALA A 11 -26.16 -7.96 1.28
C ALA A 11 -27.29 -8.43 0.35
N THR A 12 -27.35 -7.83 -0.84
CA THR A 12 -28.33 -8.15 -1.88
C THR A 12 -27.67 -8.08 -3.25
N ASP A 13 -28.26 -8.77 -4.20
CA ASP A 13 -27.92 -8.70 -5.61
C ASP A 13 -28.46 -7.40 -6.26
N ALA A 14 -28.20 -7.22 -7.56
CA ALA A 14 -28.56 -6.01 -8.30
C ALA A 14 -30.09 -5.75 -8.36
N GLU A 15 -30.92 -6.78 -8.20
CA GLU A 15 -32.39 -6.69 -8.16
C GLU A 15 -32.95 -6.62 -6.73
N GLY A 16 -32.09 -6.60 -5.71
CA GLY A 16 -32.48 -6.48 -4.31
C GLY A 16 -32.83 -7.81 -3.64
N VAL A 17 -32.51 -8.94 -4.27
CA VAL A 17 -32.66 -10.28 -3.69
C VAL A 17 -31.48 -10.52 -2.74
N LYS A 18 -31.75 -11.00 -1.53
CA LYS A 18 -30.70 -11.31 -0.56
C LYS A 18 -29.91 -12.54 -0.99
N TYR A 19 -28.59 -12.48 -0.87
CA TYR A 19 -27.78 -13.69 -0.92
C TYR A 19 -28.02 -14.51 0.35
N ALA A 20 -28.14 -15.82 0.17
CA ALA A 20 -28.26 -16.77 1.25
C ALA A 20 -27.34 -17.95 0.95
N CYS A 21 -26.57 -18.37 1.96
CA CYS A 21 -25.89 -19.64 1.87
C CYS A 21 -26.87 -20.76 2.20
N ALA A 22 -27.06 -21.67 1.24
CA ALA A 22 -27.80 -22.90 1.43
C ALA A 22 -26.79 -24.04 1.62
N GLU A 23 -26.74 -24.66 2.80
CA GLU A 23 -25.74 -25.69 3.16
C GLU A 23 -25.79 -26.94 2.26
N ASP A 24 -26.92 -27.17 1.60
CA ASP A 24 -27.10 -28.24 0.60
C ASP A 24 -26.50 -27.89 -0.77
N GLU A 25 -26.25 -26.61 -1.05
CA GLU A 25 -25.70 -26.09 -2.30
C GLU A 25 -24.22 -25.65 -2.16
N PHE A 26 -23.83 -25.10 -1.02
CA PHE A 26 -22.53 -24.47 -0.82
C PHE A 26 -21.85 -24.85 0.50
N ASP A 27 -20.51 -24.85 0.50
CA ASP A 27 -19.72 -24.80 1.75
C ASP A 27 -19.85 -23.40 2.39
N CYS A 28 -20.76 -23.28 3.37
CA CYS A 28 -21.01 -22.02 4.08
C CYS A 28 -19.82 -21.49 4.88
N GLU A 29 -18.80 -22.30 5.15
CA GLU A 29 -17.56 -21.75 5.70
C GLU A 29 -16.86 -20.91 4.64
N ARG A 30 -16.82 -21.35 3.37
CA ARG A 30 -16.13 -20.68 2.26
C ARG A 30 -17.00 -19.65 1.52
N TYR A 31 -18.28 -19.61 1.84
CA TYR A 31 -19.24 -18.72 1.19
C TYR A 31 -18.84 -17.25 1.32
N GLY A 32 -18.80 -16.56 0.18
CA GLY A 32 -18.37 -15.16 0.08
C GLY A 32 -18.40 -14.67 -1.36
N LEU A 33 -17.85 -13.48 -1.57
CA LEU A 33 -17.64 -12.96 -2.92
C LEU A 33 -16.32 -13.49 -3.48
N HIS A 34 -16.38 -14.17 -4.61
CA HIS A 34 -15.21 -14.64 -5.36
C HIS A 34 -15.07 -13.82 -6.62
N LEU A 35 -13.87 -13.31 -6.87
CA LEU A 35 -13.59 -12.36 -7.96
C LEU A 35 -12.61 -12.99 -8.95
N HIS A 36 -12.86 -12.77 -10.23
CA HIS A 36 -11.95 -13.16 -11.29
C HIS A 36 -10.66 -12.31 -11.24
N GLY A 37 -9.53 -12.99 -11.35
CA GLY A 37 -8.21 -12.38 -11.27
C GLY A 37 -7.67 -11.94 -12.63
N ALA A 38 -6.44 -11.41 -12.66
CA ALA A 38 -5.75 -11.07 -13.91
C ALA A 38 -5.54 -12.29 -14.83
N VAL A 39 -5.42 -13.49 -14.24
CA VAL A 39 -5.25 -14.74 -15.00
C VAL A 39 -6.44 -15.03 -15.90
N ASP A 40 -7.67 -14.74 -15.48
CA ASP A 40 -8.87 -14.98 -16.28
C ASP A 40 -8.95 -14.07 -17.52
N TRP A 41 -8.27 -12.92 -17.47
CA TRP A 41 -8.11 -12.03 -18.61
C TRP A 41 -6.98 -12.47 -19.55
N ASP A 42 -5.84 -12.90 -19.00
CA ASP A 42 -4.61 -13.16 -19.76
C ASP A 42 -4.51 -14.58 -20.34
N THR A 43 -5.08 -15.60 -19.70
CA THR A 43 -4.92 -16.99 -20.15
C THR A 43 -5.95 -17.44 -21.18
N SER A 44 -6.97 -16.63 -21.46
CA SER A 44 -7.94 -16.97 -22.50
C SER A 44 -7.40 -16.59 -23.88
N GLU A 45 -7.16 -17.61 -24.71
CA GLU A 45 -6.73 -17.48 -26.11
C GLU A 45 -7.82 -16.85 -27.01
N ASP A 46 -9.08 -16.87 -26.58
CA ASP A 46 -10.25 -16.32 -27.29
C ASP A 46 -10.96 -15.25 -26.45
N TRP A 47 -11.52 -14.22 -27.10
CA TRP A 47 -12.24 -13.13 -26.44
C TRP A 47 -13.50 -13.63 -25.71
N ASN A 48 -14.00 -14.81 -26.06
CA ASN A 48 -15.16 -15.44 -25.45
C ASN A 48 -14.92 -15.99 -24.03
N GLY A 49 -13.67 -16.09 -23.57
CA GLY A 49 -13.36 -16.54 -22.20
C GLY A 49 -12.76 -15.46 -21.32
N ARG A 50 -12.61 -14.22 -21.81
CA ARG A 50 -12.01 -13.12 -21.06
C ARG A 50 -13.04 -12.42 -20.18
N LEU A 51 -12.94 -12.63 -18.88
CA LEU A 51 -13.75 -11.91 -17.89
C LEU A 51 -13.00 -10.68 -17.39
N GLY A 52 -13.73 -9.61 -17.08
CA GLY A 52 -13.15 -8.44 -16.45
C GLY A 52 -12.58 -8.80 -15.07
N GLY A 53 -11.26 -8.81 -14.93
CA GLY A 53 -10.59 -9.07 -13.66
C GLY A 53 -10.72 -7.92 -12.66
N VAL A 54 -10.22 -8.11 -11.43
CA VAL A 54 -10.09 -7.03 -10.44
C VAL A 54 -9.35 -5.84 -11.04
N TYR A 55 -10.05 -4.69 -11.12
CA TYR A 55 -9.56 -3.51 -11.81
C TYR A 55 -9.78 -2.25 -10.99
N THR A 56 -8.78 -1.38 -10.99
CA THR A 56 -8.78 -0.07 -10.36
C THR A 56 -7.78 0.84 -11.07
N ARG A 57 -7.86 2.14 -10.81
CA ARG A 57 -6.92 3.16 -11.31
C ARG A 57 -6.40 3.98 -10.14
N SER A 58 -5.14 4.42 -10.23
CA SER A 58 -4.55 5.34 -9.26
C SER A 58 -5.34 6.66 -9.15
N SER A 59 -6.02 7.07 -10.22
CA SER A 59 -6.89 8.23 -10.25
C SER A 59 -8.23 8.03 -9.51
N ALA A 60 -8.60 6.79 -9.19
CA ALA A 60 -9.86 6.36 -8.56
C ALA A 60 -9.63 5.53 -7.27
N PRO A 61 -8.87 6.02 -6.27
CA PRO A 61 -8.50 5.23 -5.11
C PRO A 61 -9.72 4.80 -4.30
N GLY A 62 -9.70 3.54 -3.87
CA GLY A 62 -10.79 2.90 -3.13
C GLY A 62 -11.89 2.34 -4.03
N VAL A 63 -12.01 2.80 -5.28
CA VAL A 63 -12.97 2.25 -6.24
C VAL A 63 -12.36 1.05 -6.94
N ILE A 64 -13.01 -0.09 -6.80
CA ILE A 64 -12.61 -1.36 -7.42
C ILE A 64 -13.82 -1.92 -8.15
N ILE A 65 -13.64 -2.33 -9.41
CA ILE A 65 -14.64 -3.06 -10.18
C ILE A 65 -14.09 -4.42 -10.56
N SER A 66 -14.94 -5.45 -10.53
CA SER A 66 -14.52 -6.80 -10.87
C SER A 66 -15.71 -7.65 -11.30
N THR A 67 -15.46 -8.63 -12.16
CA THR A 67 -16.40 -9.71 -12.47
C THR A 67 -16.18 -10.86 -11.49
N GLY A 68 -17.27 -11.49 -11.04
CA GLY A 68 -17.19 -12.57 -10.05
C GLY A 68 -18.51 -13.25 -9.78
N ASN A 69 -18.59 -13.99 -8.68
CA ASN A 69 -19.81 -14.62 -8.20
C ASN A 69 -19.83 -14.67 -6.67
N VAL A 70 -21.03 -14.72 -6.10
CA VAL A 70 -21.21 -15.09 -4.69
C VAL A 70 -21.41 -16.60 -4.62
N GLY A 71 -20.67 -17.26 -3.74
CA GLY A 71 -20.66 -18.73 -3.62
C GLY A 71 -19.51 -19.18 -2.72
N ASP A 72 -19.18 -20.47 -2.75
CA ASP A 72 -18.06 -21.07 -2.01
C ASP A 72 -16.76 -21.20 -2.83
N ALA A 73 -16.84 -20.99 -4.16
CA ALA A 73 -15.71 -20.93 -5.07
C ALA A 73 -15.97 -19.99 -6.27
N VAL A 74 -14.91 -19.68 -7.01
CA VAL A 74 -15.01 -18.94 -8.28
C VAL A 74 -15.58 -19.85 -9.38
N ILE A 75 -16.50 -19.33 -10.19
CA ILE A 75 -17.09 -20.06 -11.34
C ILE A 75 -16.18 -19.90 -12.55
N THR A 76 -15.67 -21.00 -13.11
CA THR A 76 -14.71 -20.95 -14.24
C THR A 76 -15.27 -21.37 -15.59
N ASP A 77 -16.40 -22.05 -15.61
CA ASP A 77 -16.96 -22.76 -16.78
C ASP A 77 -18.28 -22.18 -17.29
N GLU A 78 -18.95 -21.35 -16.49
CA GLU A 78 -20.25 -20.74 -16.84
C GLU A 78 -20.22 -19.19 -16.76
N PRO A 79 -19.73 -18.49 -17.80
CA PRO A 79 -19.71 -17.02 -17.83
C PRO A 79 -21.08 -16.34 -17.68
N ALA A 80 -22.18 -17.08 -17.88
CA ALA A 80 -23.53 -16.57 -17.68
C ALA A 80 -23.91 -16.43 -16.20
N ARG A 81 -23.18 -17.07 -15.29
CA ARG A 81 -23.45 -17.08 -13.84
C ARG A 81 -22.61 -16.08 -13.05
N VAL A 82 -21.79 -15.29 -13.74
CA VAL A 82 -20.97 -14.25 -13.13
C VAL A 82 -21.63 -12.88 -13.27
N ASN A 83 -21.39 -12.01 -12.31
CA ASN A 83 -21.93 -10.66 -12.24
C ASN A 83 -20.81 -9.65 -12.01
N THR A 84 -21.13 -8.37 -12.17
CA THR A 84 -20.18 -7.27 -12.00
C THR A 84 -20.38 -6.59 -10.65
N TYR A 85 -19.31 -6.53 -9.86
CA TYR A 85 -19.31 -6.03 -8.50
C TYR A 85 -18.43 -4.79 -8.40
N ILE A 86 -18.82 -3.86 -7.54
CA ILE A 86 -18.06 -2.64 -7.27
C ILE A 86 -17.88 -2.45 -5.77
N SER A 87 -16.67 -2.06 -5.38
CA SER A 87 -16.34 -1.55 -4.06
C SER A 87 -15.94 -0.08 -4.17
N ARG A 88 -16.27 0.71 -3.14
CA ARG A 88 -15.91 2.14 -3.01
C ARG A 88 -14.89 2.40 -1.90
N ASP A 89 -14.61 1.40 -1.08
CA ASP A 89 -13.85 1.53 0.16
C ASP A 89 -12.61 0.63 0.19
N GLY A 90 -12.07 0.30 -0.99
CA GLY A 90 -10.86 -0.51 -1.12
C GLY A 90 -11.09 -2.00 -0.91
N GLY A 91 -12.31 -2.48 -1.16
CA GLY A 91 -12.69 -3.89 -1.08
C GLY A 91 -13.25 -4.33 0.26
N ALA A 92 -13.51 -3.39 1.19
CA ALA A 92 -14.08 -3.70 2.50
C ALA A 92 -15.60 -3.98 2.41
N THR A 93 -16.31 -3.29 1.52
CA THR A 93 -17.70 -3.57 1.17
C THR A 93 -17.89 -3.59 -0.34
N TRP A 94 -18.88 -4.36 -0.79
CA TRP A 94 -19.18 -4.57 -2.20
C TRP A 94 -20.67 -4.42 -2.46
N ILE A 95 -20.99 -4.00 -3.68
CA ILE A 95 -22.34 -4.08 -4.25
C ILE A 95 -22.29 -4.95 -5.52
N GLU A 96 -23.31 -5.76 -5.75
CA GLU A 96 -23.54 -6.29 -7.11
C GLU A 96 -24.16 -5.15 -7.93
N SER A 97 -23.36 -4.57 -8.82
CA SER A 97 -23.77 -3.39 -9.57
C SER A 97 -24.58 -3.76 -10.83
N LYS A 98 -24.24 -4.88 -11.47
CA LYS A 98 -24.92 -5.38 -12.68
C LYS A 98 -24.90 -6.90 -12.79
N LYS A 99 -25.97 -7.47 -13.36
CA LYS A 99 -26.00 -8.87 -13.78
C LYS A 99 -25.24 -9.12 -15.08
N GLY A 100 -24.43 -10.17 -15.09
CA GLY A 100 -23.58 -10.54 -16.19
C GLY A 100 -22.20 -9.88 -16.14
N ALA A 101 -21.36 -10.30 -17.10
CA ALA A 101 -20.02 -9.75 -17.31
C ALA A 101 -20.05 -8.51 -18.23
N TYR A 102 -19.19 -7.55 -17.92
CA TYR A 102 -19.03 -6.31 -18.67
C TYR A 102 -17.56 -5.99 -18.91
N ILE A 103 -17.27 -5.33 -20.03
CA ILE A 103 -16.03 -4.57 -20.22
C ILE A 103 -16.26 -3.22 -19.58
N TYR A 104 -15.26 -2.70 -18.89
CA TYR A 104 -15.34 -1.43 -18.18
C TYR A 104 -14.03 -0.66 -18.22
N ASP A 105 -14.12 0.67 -18.19
CA ASP A 105 -12.97 1.54 -17.91
C ASP A 105 -13.40 2.78 -17.11
N PHE A 106 -12.44 3.36 -16.37
CA PHE A 106 -12.64 4.56 -15.57
C PHE A 106 -12.09 5.78 -16.29
N GLY A 107 -12.85 6.86 -16.30
CA GLY A 107 -12.41 8.19 -16.72
C GLY A 107 -12.74 9.25 -15.66
N ASN A 108 -12.43 10.50 -16.00
CA ASN A 108 -12.64 11.66 -15.15
C ASN A 108 -12.11 11.44 -13.72
N ARG A 109 -10.93 10.81 -13.58
CA ARG A 109 -10.28 10.56 -12.29
C ARG A 109 -11.15 9.71 -11.35
N GLY A 110 -11.72 8.65 -11.91
CA GLY A 110 -12.69 7.78 -11.23
C GLY A 110 -14.09 8.37 -11.10
N GLY A 111 -14.33 9.55 -11.66
CA GLY A 111 -15.63 10.21 -11.64
C GLY A 111 -16.63 9.63 -12.64
N LEU A 112 -16.16 8.95 -13.68
CA LEU A 112 -16.99 8.39 -14.74
C LEU A 112 -16.59 6.94 -14.99
N LEU A 113 -17.58 6.05 -14.95
CA LEU A 113 -17.42 4.64 -15.27
C LEU A 113 -18.23 4.33 -16.52
N VAL A 114 -17.61 3.72 -17.52
CA VAL A 114 -18.28 3.34 -18.78
C VAL A 114 -18.17 1.84 -18.94
N VAL A 115 -19.29 1.19 -19.29
CA VAL A 115 -19.39 -0.26 -19.41
C VAL A 115 -20.14 -0.69 -20.66
N ALA A 116 -19.78 -1.86 -21.18
CA ALA A 116 -20.48 -2.54 -22.25
C ALA A 116 -20.60 -4.03 -21.95
N LYS A 117 -21.77 -4.61 -22.23
CA LYS A 117 -22.04 -6.02 -21.93
C LYS A 117 -21.15 -6.94 -22.78
N GLN A 118 -20.56 -7.95 -22.15
CA GLN A 118 -19.71 -8.94 -22.81
C GLN A 118 -20.51 -10.06 -23.48
N PHE A 119 -19.85 -10.79 -24.37
CA PHE A 119 -20.33 -12.02 -25.03
C PHE A 119 -21.57 -11.88 -25.92
N MET A 120 -21.95 -10.65 -26.26
CA MET A 120 -23.06 -10.38 -27.17
C MET A 120 -22.86 -9.07 -27.93
N PRO A 121 -23.45 -8.92 -29.13
CA PRO A 121 -23.41 -7.66 -29.84
C PRO A 121 -24.33 -6.66 -29.13
N VAL A 122 -23.84 -5.45 -28.92
CA VAL A 122 -24.57 -4.38 -28.24
C VAL A 122 -24.61 -3.13 -29.11
N ASP A 123 -25.74 -2.44 -29.08
CA ASP A 123 -25.93 -1.13 -29.68
C ASP A 123 -26.19 -0.05 -28.61
N VAL A 124 -25.99 -0.39 -27.35
CA VAL A 124 -26.10 0.49 -26.19
C VAL A 124 -24.89 0.23 -25.29
N ILE A 125 -24.22 1.30 -24.87
CA ILE A 125 -23.30 1.29 -23.75
C ILE A 125 -23.97 1.92 -22.54
N GLU A 126 -23.43 1.67 -21.35
CA GLU A 126 -23.92 2.24 -20.12
C GLU A 126 -22.82 3.01 -19.41
N TYR A 127 -23.19 4.03 -18.65
CA TYR A 127 -22.25 4.82 -17.88
C TYR A 127 -22.81 5.18 -16.51
N SER A 128 -21.93 5.44 -15.56
CA SER A 128 -22.26 5.81 -14.20
C SER A 128 -21.40 6.95 -13.69
N LEU A 129 -22.06 7.92 -13.04
CA LEU A 129 -21.44 9.02 -12.30
C LEU A 129 -21.50 8.80 -10.79
N ASN A 130 -21.88 7.62 -10.32
CA ASN A 130 -21.99 7.32 -8.91
C ASN A 130 -21.47 5.93 -8.61
N GLU A 131 -20.32 5.63 -9.21
CA GLU A 131 -19.53 4.42 -8.94
C GLU A 131 -20.38 3.14 -9.09
N GLY A 132 -21.25 3.13 -10.12
CA GLY A 132 -22.13 2.01 -10.46
C GLY A 132 -23.33 1.80 -9.54
N LYS A 133 -23.69 2.78 -8.71
CA LYS A 133 -24.96 2.75 -7.96
C LYS A 133 -26.18 2.90 -8.87
N SER A 134 -26.07 3.72 -9.91
CA SER A 134 -27.06 3.81 -10.98
C SER A 134 -26.37 3.97 -12.34
N TRP A 135 -27.09 3.57 -13.38
CA TRP A 135 -26.60 3.51 -14.74
C TRP A 135 -27.49 4.31 -15.68
N SER A 136 -26.87 5.05 -16.58
CA SER A 136 -27.50 5.72 -17.71
C SER A 136 -27.06 5.04 -19.00
N THR A 137 -27.90 5.10 -20.04
CA THR A 137 -27.65 4.42 -21.31
C THR A 137 -27.27 5.41 -22.40
N LEU A 138 -26.41 4.98 -23.33
CA LEU A 138 -26.06 5.72 -24.54
C LEU A 138 -26.17 4.79 -25.75
N LYS A 139 -26.97 5.20 -26.74
CA LYS A 139 -27.17 4.44 -27.98
C LYS A 139 -26.00 4.66 -28.95
N LEU A 140 -25.41 3.57 -29.42
CA LEU A 140 -24.42 3.56 -30.49
C LEU A 140 -25.12 3.60 -31.86
N ALA A 141 -24.43 4.14 -32.87
CA ALA A 141 -24.99 4.22 -34.21
C ALA A 141 -25.20 2.83 -34.85
N ASN A 142 -24.39 1.84 -34.48
CA ASN A 142 -24.48 0.46 -34.96
C ASN A 142 -24.18 -0.52 -33.82
N SER A 143 -24.70 -1.75 -33.94
CA SER A 143 -24.41 -2.83 -33.01
C SER A 143 -23.01 -3.42 -33.24
N ILE A 144 -22.24 -3.58 -32.16
CA ILE A 144 -20.89 -4.16 -32.20
C ILE A 144 -20.69 -5.18 -31.08
N PHE A 145 -19.86 -6.19 -31.34
CA PHE A 145 -19.20 -6.96 -30.29
C PHE A 145 -18.06 -6.11 -29.74
N VAL A 146 -18.22 -5.60 -28.51
CA VAL A 146 -17.19 -4.76 -27.87
C VAL A 146 -16.03 -5.66 -27.44
N HIS A 147 -14.81 -5.32 -27.86
CA HIS A 147 -13.59 -5.98 -27.43
C HIS A 147 -12.91 -5.25 -26.28
N ASN A 148 -12.96 -3.91 -26.30
CA ASN A 148 -12.45 -3.12 -25.19
C ASN A 148 -13.05 -1.71 -25.17
N ILE A 149 -12.95 -1.07 -24.01
CA ILE A 149 -13.24 0.34 -23.77
C ILE A 149 -11.94 0.95 -23.27
N ARG A 150 -11.52 2.06 -23.86
CA ARG A 150 -10.26 2.72 -23.52
C ARG A 150 -10.50 4.20 -23.26
N VAL A 151 -9.82 4.73 -22.26
CA VAL A 151 -9.68 6.17 -22.01
C VAL A 151 -8.20 6.57 -22.18
N ASP A 152 -7.90 7.86 -22.02
CA ASP A 152 -6.51 8.31 -21.92
C ASP A 152 -5.73 7.49 -20.86
N PRO A 153 -4.43 7.21 -21.05
CA PRO A 153 -3.66 6.33 -20.15
C PRO A 153 -3.69 6.76 -18.68
N SER A 154 -3.81 8.06 -18.40
CA SER A 154 -3.88 8.60 -17.04
C SER A 154 -5.27 8.53 -16.41
N SER A 155 -6.29 8.12 -17.19
CA SER A 155 -7.71 8.05 -16.81
C SER A 155 -8.23 9.36 -16.22
N LYS A 156 -7.72 10.50 -16.71
CA LYS A 156 -8.05 11.85 -16.23
C LYS A 156 -9.17 12.48 -17.05
N GLY A 157 -9.26 12.15 -18.33
CA GLY A 157 -10.25 12.65 -19.27
C GLY A 157 -11.53 11.82 -19.29
N HIS A 158 -12.49 12.29 -20.07
CA HIS A 158 -13.84 11.74 -20.21
C HIS A 158 -14.19 11.44 -21.67
N VAL A 159 -13.17 11.31 -22.53
CA VAL A 159 -13.31 10.83 -23.91
C VAL A 159 -12.93 9.35 -23.95
N PHE A 160 -13.83 8.52 -24.44
CA PHE A 160 -13.66 7.07 -24.50
C PHE A 160 -13.65 6.57 -25.93
N ILE A 161 -12.78 5.59 -26.19
CA ILE A 161 -12.74 4.82 -27.42
C ILE A 161 -13.32 3.45 -27.12
N ILE A 162 -14.48 3.15 -27.69
CA ILE A 162 -15.12 1.83 -27.61
C ILE A 162 -14.82 1.14 -28.93
N HIS A 163 -14.13 0.01 -28.90
CA HIS A 163 -13.73 -0.68 -30.12
C HIS A 163 -14.07 -2.17 -30.09
N GLY A 164 -14.31 -2.72 -31.28
CA GLY A 164 -14.87 -4.05 -31.44
C GLY A 164 -15.04 -4.42 -32.91
N MET A 165 -16.00 -5.29 -33.19
CA MET A 165 -16.34 -5.73 -34.55
C MET A 165 -17.86 -5.72 -34.76
N THR A 166 -18.33 -5.32 -35.95
CA THR A 166 -19.75 -5.51 -36.32
C THR A 166 -20.00 -6.95 -36.76
N ALA A 167 -21.27 -7.37 -36.76
CA ALA A 167 -21.66 -8.68 -37.30
C ALA A 167 -21.23 -8.83 -38.78
N GLU A 168 -21.32 -7.77 -39.60
CA GLU A 168 -20.83 -7.85 -40.99
C GLU A 168 -19.31 -8.02 -41.05
N SER A 169 -18.58 -7.36 -40.14
CA SER A 169 -17.12 -7.40 -40.10
C SER A 169 -16.61 -8.81 -39.79
N VAL A 170 -17.22 -9.49 -38.80
CA VAL A 170 -16.87 -10.87 -38.42
C VAL A 170 -16.99 -11.84 -39.60
N HIS A 171 -18.00 -11.66 -40.46
CA HIS A 171 -18.26 -12.55 -41.60
C HIS A 171 -17.49 -12.17 -42.88
N ALA A 172 -17.16 -10.89 -43.07
CA ALA A 172 -16.54 -10.40 -44.31
C ALA A 172 -15.01 -10.30 -44.23
N ASP A 173 -14.47 -9.79 -43.12
CA ASP A 173 -13.03 -9.65 -42.89
C ASP A 173 -12.75 -9.52 -41.38
N PRO A 174 -12.21 -10.56 -40.72
CA PRO A 174 -11.96 -10.57 -39.29
C PRO A 174 -10.90 -9.54 -38.85
N ASN A 175 -10.18 -8.90 -39.78
CA ASN A 175 -9.25 -7.81 -39.46
C ASN A 175 -9.91 -6.42 -39.50
N ARG A 176 -11.17 -6.29 -39.92
CA ARG A 176 -11.89 -5.02 -39.87
C ARG A 176 -12.50 -4.79 -38.49
N GLY A 177 -11.90 -3.87 -37.75
CA GLY A 177 -12.48 -3.33 -36.52
C GLY A 177 -13.44 -2.17 -36.77
N SER A 178 -14.34 -1.93 -35.83
CA SER A 178 -15.14 -0.71 -35.71
C SER A 178 -14.85 -0.06 -34.37
N TYR A 179 -14.87 1.27 -34.33
CA TYR A 179 -14.70 2.03 -33.08
C TYR A 179 -15.65 3.22 -33.04
N PHE A 180 -16.02 3.60 -31.82
CA PHE A 180 -16.75 4.82 -31.50
C PHE A 180 -15.89 5.66 -30.58
N VAL A 181 -15.80 6.96 -30.87
CA VAL A 181 -15.23 7.95 -29.96
C VAL A 181 -16.39 8.67 -29.31
N VAL A 182 -16.48 8.58 -27.99
CA VAL A 182 -17.56 9.17 -27.21
C VAL A 182 -16.97 10.20 -26.27
N ASP A 183 -17.35 11.46 -26.49
CA ASP A 183 -17.05 12.55 -25.57
C ASP A 183 -18.23 12.74 -24.62
N PHE A 184 -18.00 12.51 -23.33
CA PHE A 184 -19.05 12.63 -22.33
C PHE A 184 -19.30 14.07 -21.86
N ASP A 185 -18.50 15.07 -22.25
CA ASP A 185 -18.81 16.49 -21.97
C ASP A 185 -20.10 16.95 -22.63
N GLU A 186 -20.35 16.48 -23.86
CA GLU A 186 -21.56 16.84 -24.61
C GLU A 186 -22.81 16.09 -24.13
N ILE A 187 -22.61 14.97 -23.41
CA ILE A 187 -23.66 14.06 -22.97
C ILE A 187 -24.09 14.36 -21.53
N ILE A 188 -23.12 14.62 -20.65
CA ILE A 188 -23.31 14.71 -19.21
C ILE A 188 -23.19 16.17 -18.78
N SER A 189 -24.28 16.67 -18.19
CA SER A 189 -24.30 17.91 -17.40
C SER A 189 -23.76 19.17 -18.09
N GLY A 190 -23.72 19.25 -19.43
CA GLY A 190 -23.31 20.45 -20.18
C GLY A 190 -21.97 21.05 -19.71
N GLY A 191 -21.01 20.20 -19.31
CA GLY A 191 -19.71 20.65 -18.79
C GLY A 191 -19.71 21.15 -17.33
N LYS A 192 -20.67 20.74 -16.49
CA LYS A 192 -20.68 21.12 -15.07
C LYS A 192 -19.49 20.51 -14.31
N VAL A 193 -18.58 21.37 -13.90
CA VAL A 193 -17.45 21.04 -13.02
C VAL A 193 -17.88 21.04 -11.56
N CYS A 194 -17.38 20.08 -10.77
CA CYS A 194 -17.65 19.96 -9.35
C CYS A 194 -17.06 21.13 -8.54
N GLY A 195 -17.86 21.68 -7.63
CA GLY A 195 -17.40 22.68 -6.67
C GLY A 195 -16.84 22.04 -5.40
N ALA A 196 -16.25 22.86 -4.51
CA ALA A 196 -15.67 22.36 -3.25
C ALA A 196 -16.68 21.59 -2.37
N ALA A 197 -17.96 21.95 -2.41
CA ALA A 197 -19.03 21.31 -1.63
C ALA A 197 -19.41 19.90 -2.15
N ASP A 198 -19.03 19.56 -3.38
CA ASP A 198 -19.35 18.28 -4.02
C ASP A 198 -18.34 17.17 -3.65
N TYR A 199 -17.35 17.52 -2.83
CA TYR A 199 -16.33 16.60 -2.33
C TYR A 199 -16.52 16.28 -0.84
N GLU A 200 -16.05 15.11 -0.45
CA GLU A 200 -15.96 14.63 0.91
C GLU A 200 -14.52 14.15 1.19
N MET A 201 -14.15 14.14 2.47
CA MET A 201 -12.92 13.49 2.91
C MET A 201 -13.22 12.03 3.24
N TRP A 202 -12.33 11.15 2.81
CA TRP A 202 -12.42 9.72 3.06
C TRP A 202 -11.10 9.20 3.59
N SER A 203 -11.19 8.37 4.63
CA SER A 203 -10.04 7.65 5.19
C SER A 203 -10.14 6.17 4.83
N PRO A 204 -9.16 5.63 4.09
CA PRO A 204 -9.08 4.19 3.86
C PRO A 204 -8.83 3.48 5.19
N ALA A 205 -9.52 2.36 5.39
CA ALA A 205 -9.40 1.56 6.59
C ALA A 205 -9.55 0.08 6.25
N ALA A 206 -8.56 -0.74 6.61
CA ALA A 206 -8.74 -2.17 6.63
C ALA A 206 -9.71 -2.55 7.76
N PRO A 207 -10.57 -3.57 7.61
CA PRO A 207 -11.47 -4.00 8.68
C PRO A 207 -10.71 -4.32 9.99
N GLY A 208 -11.18 -3.74 11.10
CA GLY A 208 -10.54 -3.90 12.41
C GLY A 208 -9.30 -3.02 12.65
N SER A 209 -8.74 -2.35 11.64
CA SER A 209 -7.53 -1.53 11.78
C SER A 209 -7.73 -0.18 12.48
N HIS A 210 -8.99 0.19 12.78
CA HIS A 210 -9.35 1.51 13.30
C HIS A 210 -8.82 2.70 12.45
N GLY A 211 -8.67 2.48 11.13
CA GLY A 211 -8.20 3.46 10.17
C GLY A 211 -6.68 3.63 10.08
N CYS A 212 -5.92 2.76 10.75
CA CYS A 212 -4.46 2.76 10.71
C CYS A 212 -3.96 1.81 9.61
N LEU A 213 -3.22 2.33 8.65
CA LEU A 213 -2.58 1.57 7.59
C LEU A 213 -1.08 1.82 7.67
N MET A 214 -0.29 0.77 7.89
CA MET A 214 1.18 0.87 8.05
C MET A 214 1.56 1.92 9.14
N GLY A 215 0.85 1.87 10.27
CA GLY A 215 1.03 2.83 11.37
C GLY A 215 0.56 4.26 11.13
N GLN A 216 -0.13 4.57 10.03
CA GLN A 216 -0.57 5.94 9.71
C GLN A 216 -2.05 6.02 9.35
N LYS A 217 -2.67 7.17 9.61
CA LYS A 217 -4.02 7.51 9.16
C LYS A 217 -3.94 8.41 7.95
N TYR A 218 -4.58 7.99 6.88
CA TYR A 218 -4.64 8.73 5.63
C TYR A 218 -6.01 9.39 5.46
N GLU A 219 -6.02 10.53 4.81
CA GLU A 219 -7.24 11.22 4.40
C GLU A 219 -7.10 11.69 2.96
N LEU A 220 -8.07 11.34 2.13
CA LEU A 220 -8.11 11.66 0.71
C LEU A 220 -9.41 12.37 0.38
N LYS A 221 -9.33 13.38 -0.48
CA LYS A 221 -10.51 14.05 -1.02
C LYS A 221 -11.15 13.19 -2.12
N ARG A 222 -12.46 13.00 -2.07
CA ARG A 222 -13.20 12.34 -3.15
C ARG A 222 -14.54 12.95 -3.44
N ARG A 223 -15.01 12.81 -4.68
CA ARG A 223 -16.33 13.26 -5.10
C ARG A 223 -17.39 12.46 -4.33
N LYS A 224 -18.43 13.14 -3.86
CA LYS A 224 -19.56 12.50 -3.20
C LYS A 224 -20.30 11.60 -4.18
N LEU A 225 -20.99 10.59 -3.66
CA LEU A 225 -21.67 9.60 -4.49
C LEU A 225 -22.94 10.14 -5.15
N ASP A 226 -23.56 11.18 -4.59
CA ASP A 226 -24.88 11.72 -4.97
C ASP A 226 -24.82 12.98 -5.83
N VAL A 227 -23.62 13.39 -6.25
CA VAL A 227 -23.41 14.58 -7.09
C VAL A 227 -23.14 14.19 -8.54
N GLU A 228 -23.74 14.89 -9.50
CA GLU A 228 -23.59 14.62 -10.94
C GLU A 228 -22.80 15.76 -11.62
N CYS A 229 -21.49 15.73 -11.46
CA CYS A 229 -20.55 16.69 -12.02
C CYS A 229 -19.20 16.00 -12.32
N PHE A 230 -18.42 16.61 -13.19
CA PHE A 230 -17.06 16.16 -13.47
C PHE A 230 -16.05 16.76 -12.51
N ASN A 231 -15.06 15.96 -12.15
CA ASN A 231 -13.87 16.46 -11.47
C ASN A 231 -13.19 17.50 -12.37
N ASP A 232 -12.68 18.55 -11.72
CA ASP A 232 -11.89 19.60 -12.38
C ASP A 232 -10.66 19.02 -13.09
N GLU A 233 -10.18 19.70 -14.13
CA GLU A 233 -8.97 19.35 -14.87
C GLU A 233 -7.73 19.41 -13.95
N ASP A 234 -7.72 20.34 -12.99
CA ASP A 234 -6.65 20.47 -12.00
C ASP A 234 -6.88 19.61 -10.76
N PHE A 235 -7.94 18.79 -10.72
CA PHE A 235 -8.21 17.94 -9.57
C PHE A 235 -7.14 16.85 -9.45
N ASP A 236 -6.14 17.07 -8.59
CA ASP A 236 -5.20 16.03 -8.19
C ASP A 236 -5.57 15.48 -6.81
N ARG A 237 -5.59 14.14 -6.73
CA ARG A 237 -6.12 13.43 -5.58
C ARG A 237 -5.00 13.08 -4.62
N ALA A 238 -4.44 14.10 -3.99
CA ALA A 238 -3.42 13.93 -2.96
C ALA A 238 -4.02 13.31 -1.70
N TYR A 239 -3.25 12.43 -1.05
CA TYR A 239 -3.52 12.00 0.31
C TYR A 239 -2.80 12.89 1.31
N THR A 240 -3.36 13.01 2.50
CA THR A 240 -2.72 13.65 3.64
C THR A 240 -2.60 12.67 4.78
N ILE A 241 -1.49 12.75 5.52
CA ILE A 241 -1.30 11.98 6.74
C ILE A 241 -1.88 12.81 7.88
N VAL A 242 -3.02 12.37 8.41
CA VAL A 242 -3.75 13.08 9.48
C VAL A 242 -3.34 12.63 10.88
N GLY A 243 -2.62 11.52 10.99
CA GLY A 243 -2.06 11.07 12.26
C GLY A 243 -1.21 9.80 12.15
N THR A 244 -0.44 9.56 13.20
CA THR A 244 0.32 8.31 13.40
C THR A 244 -0.35 7.50 14.50
N CYS A 245 -0.40 6.19 14.33
CA CYS A 245 -1.01 5.26 15.26
C CYS A 245 0.04 4.62 16.16
N GLU A 246 -0.37 4.25 17.38
CA GLU A 246 0.41 3.32 18.19
C GLU A 246 0.43 1.95 17.52
N CYS A 247 1.58 1.27 17.55
CA CYS A 247 1.78 -0.02 16.91
C CYS A 247 0.79 -1.05 17.47
N SER A 248 -0.03 -1.61 16.58
CA SER A 248 -0.85 -2.77 16.83
C SER A 248 -0.01 -4.03 16.67
N ARG A 249 -0.06 -4.91 17.67
CA ARG A 249 0.51 -6.25 17.58
C ARG A 249 -0.06 -7.03 16.37
N VAL A 250 -1.33 -6.83 16.02
CA VAL A 250 -2.03 -7.61 14.98
C VAL A 250 -1.91 -7.03 13.58
N PHE A 251 -1.64 -5.72 13.44
CA PHE A 251 -1.67 -5.05 12.13
C PHE A 251 -0.31 -4.49 11.70
N ASP A 252 0.62 -4.30 12.64
CA ASP A 252 1.90 -3.65 12.37
C ASP A 252 3.10 -4.57 12.69
N THR A 253 2.87 -5.87 12.96
CA THR A 253 3.94 -6.84 13.25
C THR A 253 3.82 -8.10 12.40
N GLU A 254 4.94 -8.75 12.09
CA GLU A 254 4.98 -10.03 11.38
C GLU A 254 5.99 -10.98 12.03
N CYS A 255 5.89 -12.28 11.73
CA CYS A 255 6.87 -13.25 12.20
C CYS A 255 8.26 -12.92 11.66
N ASP A 256 9.27 -12.94 12.54
CA ASP A 256 10.64 -12.68 12.12
C ASP A 256 11.22 -13.89 11.37
N TYR A 257 12.32 -13.66 10.66
CA TYR A 257 13.02 -14.67 9.88
C TYR A 257 13.27 -15.95 10.70
N GLY A 258 12.91 -17.08 10.11
CA GLY A 258 13.09 -18.40 10.73
C GLY A 258 11.98 -18.76 11.72
N THR A 259 10.90 -17.98 11.77
CA THR A 259 9.71 -18.29 12.57
C THR A 259 8.47 -18.29 11.71
N GLU A 260 7.45 -19.04 12.15
CA GLU A 260 6.18 -19.21 11.46
C GLU A 260 5.00 -18.97 12.39
N ARG A 261 3.88 -18.56 11.80
CA ARG A 261 2.68 -18.19 12.55
C ARG A 261 1.96 -19.43 13.06
N VAL A 262 1.66 -19.45 14.34
CA VAL A 262 0.89 -20.52 14.99
C VAL A 262 -0.53 -20.03 15.23
N TYR A 263 -1.50 -20.73 14.63
CA TYR A 263 -2.93 -20.36 14.72
C TYR A 263 -3.61 -20.96 15.96
N ASN A 264 -3.17 -22.13 16.44
CA ASN A 264 -3.72 -22.80 17.61
C ASN A 264 -3.12 -22.22 18.91
N VAL A 265 -3.50 -20.98 19.25
CA VAL A 265 -3.07 -20.34 20.51
C VAL A 265 -4.12 -20.48 21.61
N PRO A 266 -3.75 -20.82 22.85
CA PRO A 266 -4.68 -20.94 23.98
C PRO A 266 -5.38 -19.62 24.34
N ASN A 267 -4.80 -18.47 23.97
CA ASN A 267 -5.33 -17.15 24.28
C ASN A 267 -5.23 -16.23 23.05
N ALA A 268 -6.37 -15.71 22.59
CA ALA A 268 -6.46 -14.79 21.45
C ALA A 268 -5.65 -13.49 21.65
N SER A 269 -5.42 -13.06 22.89
CA SER A 269 -4.58 -11.89 23.19
C SER A 269 -3.10 -12.07 22.85
N GLN A 270 -2.67 -13.30 22.56
CA GLN A 270 -1.30 -13.60 22.15
C GLN A 270 -1.10 -13.52 20.64
N TRP A 271 -2.16 -13.25 19.88
CA TRP A 271 -2.12 -13.21 18.42
C TRP A 271 -1.51 -11.90 17.88
N PRO A 272 -0.72 -11.94 16.79
CA PRO A 272 -0.05 -13.11 16.24
C PRO A 272 0.99 -13.73 17.20
N HIS A 273 1.06 -15.06 17.19
CA HIS A 273 2.09 -15.85 17.86
C HIS A 273 2.96 -16.54 16.82
N CYS A 274 4.28 -16.44 16.98
CA CYS A 274 5.26 -17.02 16.06
C CYS A 274 6.19 -17.98 16.81
N ALA A 275 6.41 -19.15 16.23
CA ALA A 275 7.30 -20.18 16.75
C ALA A 275 8.48 -20.40 15.78
N PRO A 276 9.68 -20.77 16.26
CA PRO A 276 10.78 -21.14 15.39
C PRO A 276 10.37 -22.28 14.46
N SER A 277 10.72 -22.15 13.18
CA SER A 277 10.54 -23.22 12.20
C SER A 277 11.69 -24.22 12.30
N ASP A 278 11.44 -25.49 12.01
CA ASP A 278 12.45 -26.55 12.15
C ASP A 278 13.54 -26.51 11.06
N ASN A 279 13.26 -25.88 9.91
CA ASN A 279 14.12 -25.90 8.71
C ASN A 279 14.68 -24.51 8.35
N VAL A 280 15.20 -23.77 9.33
CA VAL A 280 15.80 -22.45 9.08
C VAL A 280 17.21 -22.59 8.52
N ASN A 281 17.46 -21.96 7.37
CA ASN A 281 18.81 -21.87 6.83
C ASN A 281 19.66 -20.90 7.67
N THR A 282 20.38 -21.45 8.63
CA THR A 282 21.29 -20.70 9.52
C THR A 282 22.63 -20.35 8.88
N GLN A 283 22.90 -20.82 7.64
CA GLN A 283 24.16 -20.58 6.93
C GLN A 283 24.13 -19.31 6.06
N CYS A 284 23.02 -18.58 6.05
CA CYS A 284 22.92 -17.34 5.29
C CYS A 284 23.85 -16.28 5.90
N ALA A 285 24.86 -15.84 5.14
CA ALA A 285 25.83 -14.85 5.60
C ALA A 285 25.19 -13.52 6.05
N ALA A 286 24.00 -13.19 5.52
CA ALA A 286 23.21 -12.04 5.95
C ALA A 286 22.70 -12.12 7.39
N LEU A 287 22.68 -13.32 8.00
CA LEU A 287 22.27 -13.54 9.39
C LEU A 287 23.41 -13.39 10.39
N ASN A 288 24.67 -13.40 9.95
CA ASN A 288 25.85 -13.36 10.84
C ASN A 288 25.94 -12.07 11.69
N HIS A 289 25.25 -11.01 11.28
CA HIS A 289 25.21 -9.72 11.98
C HIS A 289 23.79 -9.31 12.40
N LYS A 290 22.80 -10.21 12.28
CA LYS A 290 21.43 -9.89 12.68
C LYS A 290 21.35 -9.84 14.22
N PRO A 291 20.72 -8.81 14.81
CA PRO A 291 20.41 -8.85 16.23
C PRO A 291 19.60 -10.11 16.56
N PRO A 292 19.74 -10.65 17.80
CA PRO A 292 18.95 -11.80 18.22
C PRO A 292 17.46 -11.54 17.97
N THR A 293 16.74 -12.56 17.51
CA THR A 293 15.29 -12.50 17.39
C THR A 293 14.69 -12.06 18.72
N PRO A 294 13.75 -11.10 18.75
CA PRO A 294 13.04 -10.74 19.96
C PRO A 294 12.42 -11.99 20.59
N SER A 295 12.27 -12.04 21.91
CA SER A 295 11.67 -13.19 22.62
C SER A 295 10.25 -13.51 22.16
N SER A 296 9.58 -12.56 21.50
CA SER A 296 8.27 -12.73 20.90
C SER A 296 8.28 -13.34 19.50
N ASN A 297 9.45 -13.50 18.88
CA ASN A 297 9.63 -13.93 17.48
C ASN A 297 8.93 -13.04 16.45
N LEU A 298 8.65 -11.79 16.81
CA LEU A 298 8.00 -10.81 15.94
C LEU A 298 8.99 -9.74 15.51
N ARG A 299 8.69 -9.10 14.38
CA ARG A 299 9.30 -7.85 13.93
C ARG A 299 8.23 -6.88 13.46
N ILE A 300 8.57 -5.59 13.41
CA ILE A 300 7.70 -4.59 12.79
C ILE A 300 7.71 -4.79 11.28
N ILE A 301 6.55 -4.61 10.65
CA ILE A 301 6.43 -4.69 9.20
C ILE A 301 7.31 -3.61 8.55
N SER A 302 8.04 -3.98 7.50
CA SER A 302 8.89 -3.04 6.78
C SER A 302 8.09 -1.86 6.23
N GLY A 303 8.58 -0.64 6.49
CA GLY A 303 7.93 0.60 6.04
C GLY A 303 6.81 1.11 6.96
N ASP A 304 6.46 0.36 8.01
CA ASP A 304 5.53 0.81 9.03
C ASP A 304 6.11 1.98 9.83
N LYS A 305 5.26 2.98 10.13
CA LYS A 305 5.64 4.22 10.82
C LYS A 305 4.92 4.40 12.16
N CYS A 306 4.36 3.33 12.72
CA CYS A 306 3.66 3.35 13.98
C CYS A 306 4.57 3.76 15.16
N THR A 307 3.95 4.25 16.24
CA THR A 307 4.64 4.64 17.48
C THR A 307 4.69 3.48 18.48
N SER A 308 5.70 3.47 19.35
CA SER A 308 5.86 2.48 20.43
C SER A 308 5.96 1.00 19.98
N PRO A 309 6.87 0.65 19.05
CA PRO A 309 6.99 -0.72 18.53
C PRO A 309 7.31 -1.76 19.61
N GLY A 310 8.03 -1.38 20.67
CA GLY A 310 8.35 -2.30 21.78
C GLY A 310 7.10 -2.90 22.45
N ALA A 311 6.03 -2.10 22.60
CA ALA A 311 4.78 -2.57 23.18
C ALA A 311 4.09 -3.63 22.31
N ALA A 312 4.06 -3.42 20.98
CA ALA A 312 3.50 -4.37 20.02
C ALA A 312 4.30 -5.68 19.99
N LEU A 313 5.64 -5.56 20.02
CA LEU A 313 6.54 -6.70 20.04
C LEU A 313 6.51 -7.47 21.36
N GLY A 314 5.86 -6.96 22.41
CA GLY A 314 5.91 -7.58 23.74
C GLY A 314 7.31 -7.53 24.35
N ASP A 315 8.12 -6.57 23.91
CA ASP A 315 9.39 -6.24 24.55
C ASP A 315 9.05 -5.36 25.75
N ASP A 316 8.88 -5.99 26.91
CA ASP A 316 8.97 -5.29 28.19
C ASP A 316 10.38 -4.69 28.22
N GLY A 317 10.47 -3.42 27.77
CA GLY A 317 11.73 -2.75 27.47
C GLY A 317 12.77 -3.02 28.55
N PRO A 318 14.06 -3.07 28.19
CA PRO A 318 15.09 -3.71 28.99
C PRO A 318 14.88 -3.27 30.43
N ARG A 319 14.58 -4.23 31.34
CA ARG A 319 14.70 -4.05 32.79
C ARG A 319 15.88 -3.11 32.94
N ARG A 320 15.63 -1.85 33.33
CA ARG A 320 16.68 -0.85 33.42
C ARG A 320 17.73 -1.46 34.35
N ARG A 321 18.74 -2.13 33.77
CA ARG A 321 20.00 -2.38 34.43
C ARG A 321 20.46 -0.97 34.61
N GLY A 322 20.27 -0.45 35.82
CA GLY A 322 20.66 0.89 36.18
C GLY A 322 22.10 1.03 35.72
N HIS A 323 22.28 1.68 34.58
CA HIS A 323 23.60 2.00 34.10
C HIS A 323 24.15 2.88 35.21
N HIS A 324 25.17 2.40 35.90
CA HIS A 324 25.81 3.08 37.01
C HIS A 324 26.25 4.49 36.54
N ARG A 325 25.33 5.46 36.65
CA ARG A 325 25.57 6.87 36.42
C ARG A 325 26.61 7.42 37.40
N GLY A 326 26.88 6.68 38.47
CA GLY A 326 27.96 6.95 39.43
C GLY A 326 29.36 6.71 38.88
N ARG A 327 29.60 5.74 37.99
CA ARG A 327 30.97 5.42 37.56
C ARG A 327 31.52 6.47 36.57
N MET A 328 30.70 6.94 35.63
CA MET A 328 31.09 8.01 34.69
C MET A 328 31.21 9.38 35.38
N PHE A 329 30.36 9.68 36.37
CA PHE A 329 30.45 10.93 37.14
C PHE A 329 31.71 11.01 38.01
N VAL A 330 32.09 9.90 38.65
CA VAL A 330 33.33 9.82 39.44
C VAL A 330 34.57 9.92 38.54
N HIS A 331 34.57 9.29 37.36
CA HIS A 331 35.67 9.44 36.40
C HIS A 331 35.79 10.88 35.87
N PHE A 332 34.67 11.57 35.64
CA PHE A 332 34.65 12.97 35.23
C PHE A 332 35.19 13.92 36.31
N ILE A 333 34.82 13.71 37.58
CA ILE A 333 35.35 14.50 38.70
C ILE A 333 36.84 14.23 38.92
N MET A 334 37.29 12.98 38.84
CA MET A 334 38.71 12.64 38.97
C MET A 334 39.55 13.28 37.84
N LEU A 335 39.00 13.35 36.62
CA LEU A 335 39.66 13.97 35.47
C LEU A 335 39.75 15.50 35.63
N LEU A 336 38.69 16.14 36.12
CA LEU A 336 38.70 17.58 36.44
C LEU A 336 39.67 17.92 37.58
N ALA A 337 39.73 17.09 38.63
CA ALA A 337 40.69 17.25 39.72
C ALA A 337 42.14 17.12 39.21
N PHE A 338 42.41 16.14 38.35
CA PHE A 338 43.75 15.96 37.76
C PHE A 338 44.15 17.15 36.87
N LEU A 339 43.24 17.64 36.03
CA LEU A 339 43.48 18.83 35.21
C LEU A 339 43.70 20.09 36.06
N GLY A 340 42.95 20.24 37.16
CA GLY A 340 43.13 21.33 38.12
C GLY A 340 44.50 21.31 38.80
N VAL A 341 44.97 20.14 39.24
CA VAL A 341 46.32 19.97 39.81
C VAL A 341 47.41 20.24 38.78
N ALA A 342 47.23 19.78 37.54
CA ALA A 342 48.18 20.03 36.46
C ALA A 342 48.27 21.52 36.10
N ALA A 343 47.13 22.22 36.03
CA ALA A 343 47.07 23.65 35.78
C ALA A 343 47.70 24.47 36.92
N TYR A 344 47.41 24.10 38.18
CA TYR A 344 48.03 24.72 39.35
C TYR A 344 49.55 24.48 39.36
N GLY A 345 50.01 23.28 39.03
CA GLY A 345 51.44 22.96 38.89
C GLY A 345 52.12 23.79 37.80
N ALA A 346 51.49 23.93 36.63
CA ALA A 346 52.00 24.75 35.54
C ALA A 346 52.08 26.24 35.93
N MET A 347 51.05 26.77 36.60
CA MET A 347 51.05 28.14 37.12
C MET A 347 52.09 28.35 38.22
N TYR A 348 52.24 27.40 39.15
CA TYR A 348 53.23 27.47 40.22
C TYR A 348 54.66 27.46 39.67
N VAL A 349 54.93 26.63 38.65
CA VAL A 349 56.24 26.61 37.98
C VAL A 349 56.48 27.92 37.21
N HIS A 350 55.47 28.45 36.51
CA HIS A 350 55.59 29.73 35.79
C HIS A 350 55.79 30.93 36.72
N ALA A 351 55.20 30.91 37.92
CA ALA A 351 55.31 32.01 38.88
C ALA A 351 56.62 31.98 39.70
N ASN A 352 57.18 30.79 39.94
CA ASN A 352 58.36 30.62 40.81
C ASN A 352 59.66 30.29 40.07
N TYR A 353 59.59 29.97 38.79
CA TYR A 353 60.77 29.73 37.95
C TYR A 353 60.71 30.60 36.70
N ASP A 354 61.77 31.36 36.46
CA ASP A 354 61.92 32.19 35.26
C ASP A 354 62.13 31.27 34.05
N LEU A 355 61.05 30.95 33.33
CA LEU A 355 61.02 30.05 32.17
C LEU A 355 61.59 30.71 30.89
N GLY A 356 62.52 31.66 31.05
CA GLY A 356 63.12 32.49 29.99
C GLY A 356 63.96 31.76 28.93
N THR A 357 64.07 30.43 28.96
CA THR A 357 64.80 29.66 27.93
C THR A 357 64.18 28.29 27.61
N LEU A 358 62.84 28.16 27.60
CA LEU A 358 62.16 26.90 27.24
C LEU A 358 61.29 26.99 25.97
N SER A 359 61.59 27.94 25.08
CA SER A 359 60.92 28.09 23.78
C SER A 359 61.53 27.22 22.66
N THR A 360 62.58 26.43 22.91
CA THR A 360 63.26 25.64 21.85
C THR A 360 63.31 24.14 22.08
N THR A 361 62.68 23.60 23.13
CA THR A 361 62.66 22.15 23.39
C THR A 361 61.29 21.67 23.86
N VAL A 362 60.26 21.81 23.02
CA VAL A 362 59.16 20.84 23.06
C VAL A 362 59.68 19.58 22.35
N PRO A 363 59.95 18.47 23.06
CA PRO A 363 60.46 17.27 22.42
C PRO A 363 59.46 16.80 21.36
N ASN A 364 59.95 16.36 20.19
CA ASN A 364 59.11 15.83 19.12
C ASN A 364 58.14 14.73 19.61
N ALA A 365 58.50 14.03 20.70
CA ALA A 365 57.64 13.07 21.39
C ALA A 365 56.33 13.69 21.92
N ALA A 366 56.35 14.91 22.47
CA ALA A 366 55.16 15.58 22.99
C ALA A 366 54.22 16.03 21.84
N ARG A 367 54.81 16.50 20.74
CA ARG A 367 54.05 16.89 19.54
C ARG A 367 53.39 15.66 18.87
N ASN A 368 54.11 14.54 18.81
CA ASN A 368 53.58 13.29 18.27
C ASN A 368 52.52 12.67 19.18
N ALA A 369 52.65 12.80 20.51
CA ALA A 369 51.64 12.32 21.45
C ALA A 369 50.33 13.13 21.36
N ILE A 370 50.41 14.44 21.18
CA ILE A 370 49.23 15.31 21.01
C ILE A 370 48.55 15.02 19.66
N ASN A 371 49.33 14.88 18.58
CA ASN A 371 48.77 14.54 17.27
C ASN A 371 48.13 13.15 17.25
N GLY A 372 48.77 12.15 17.89
CA GLY A 372 48.20 10.81 18.01
C GLY A 372 46.93 10.77 18.88
N ALA A 373 46.83 11.62 19.91
CA ALA A 373 45.61 11.75 20.71
C ALA A 373 44.47 12.43 19.91
N TYR A 374 44.80 13.42 19.07
CA TYR A 374 43.85 14.11 18.20
C TYR A 374 43.31 13.19 17.09
N GLU A 375 44.16 12.39 16.45
CA GLU A 375 43.75 11.39 15.46
C GLU A 375 42.84 10.32 16.08
N LYS A 376 43.17 9.84 17.28
CA LYS A 376 42.34 8.85 17.99
C LYS A 376 40.99 9.42 18.45
N PHE A 377 40.95 10.71 18.78
CA PHE A 377 39.72 11.43 19.08
C PHE A 377 38.85 11.59 17.82
N GLN A 378 39.44 11.89 16.66
CA GLN A 378 38.73 11.92 15.39
C GLN A 378 38.25 10.53 14.94
N ASP A 379 39.00 9.46 15.20
CA ASP A 379 38.56 8.10 14.82
C ASP A 379 37.42 7.59 15.72
N THR A 380 37.37 8.05 16.98
CA THR A 380 36.34 7.64 17.95
C THR A 380 35.07 8.51 17.90
N PHE A 381 35.20 9.80 17.59
CA PHE A 381 34.10 10.78 17.65
C PHE A 381 33.88 11.56 16.35
N GLY A 382 34.73 11.37 15.35
CA GLY A 382 34.50 11.88 14.01
C GLY A 382 33.29 11.18 13.40
N LYS A 383 32.36 11.96 12.88
CA LYS A 383 31.20 11.46 12.15
C LYS A 383 31.72 10.70 10.93
N ARG A 384 31.69 9.36 10.97
CA ARG A 384 31.67 8.57 9.74
C ARG A 384 30.40 8.99 8.98
N GLU A 385 30.56 9.65 7.85
CA GLU A 385 29.55 9.56 6.79
C GLU A 385 29.32 8.06 6.56
N GLN A 386 28.09 7.61 6.79
CA GLN A 386 27.72 6.22 6.58
C GLN A 386 27.94 5.88 5.11
N ALA A 387 29.00 5.13 4.82
CA ALA A 387 29.04 4.32 3.63
C ALA A 387 27.91 3.28 3.76
N THR A 388 26.89 3.41 2.93
CA THR A 388 25.87 2.38 2.72
C THR A 388 26.56 1.05 2.43
N PRO A 389 26.21 -0.06 3.11
CA PRO A 389 26.78 -1.36 2.80
C PRO A 389 26.44 -1.76 1.37
N PRO A 390 27.35 -2.39 0.61
CA PRO A 390 26.99 -3.03 -0.65
C PRO A 390 26.01 -4.17 -0.34
N GLY A 391 24.75 -4.00 -0.78
CA GLY A 391 23.65 -4.93 -0.48
C GLY A 391 22.36 -4.28 0.04
N TYR A 392 22.26 -2.95 0.03
CA TYR A 392 20.97 -2.26 0.21
C TYR A 392 20.05 -2.63 -0.95
N PHE A 393 19.11 -3.55 -0.70
CA PHE A 393 17.93 -3.70 -1.56
C PHE A 393 17.09 -2.44 -1.37
N GLU A 394 16.97 -1.64 -2.43
CA GLU A 394 15.88 -0.69 -2.54
C GLU A 394 14.56 -1.43 -2.28
N PRO A 395 13.64 -0.86 -1.48
CA PRO A 395 12.28 -1.32 -1.52
C PRO A 395 11.78 -1.13 -2.95
N LEU A 396 11.36 -2.21 -3.60
CA LEU A 396 10.58 -2.15 -4.83
C LEU A 396 9.38 -1.24 -4.58
N GLY A 397 9.49 -0.01 -5.07
CA GLY A 397 8.65 1.09 -4.64
C GLY A 397 8.99 2.38 -5.35
N ASP A 398 9.00 2.34 -6.68
CA ASP A 398 8.47 3.41 -7.52
C ASP A 398 7.73 2.73 -8.69
N PHE A 399 6.46 2.36 -8.47
CA PHE A 399 5.50 2.25 -9.57
C PHE A 399 5.04 3.67 -9.93
N ALA A 400 5.98 4.46 -10.41
CA ALA A 400 5.75 5.78 -10.95
C ALA A 400 6.75 5.99 -12.10
N ALA A 401 6.50 5.34 -13.23
CA ALA A 401 6.85 5.76 -14.59
C ALA A 401 6.74 4.55 -15.53
N GLU A 402 5.54 4.31 -16.05
CA GLU A 402 5.41 3.81 -17.43
C GLU A 402 4.65 4.86 -18.23
N ASP A 403 5.22 6.07 -18.26
CA ASP A 403 5.07 7.00 -19.37
C ASP A 403 6.39 6.92 -20.15
N GLU A 404 6.50 6.01 -21.13
CA GLU A 404 7.37 6.11 -22.32
C GLU A 404 7.27 4.83 -23.18
N ILE A 405 6.38 4.87 -24.18
CA ILE A 405 6.61 4.72 -25.64
C ILE A 405 5.26 4.41 -26.33
#